data_AF-A0A7R6XS08-F1
#
_entry.id   AF-A0A7R6XS08-F1
#
_cell.length_a   1.000
_cell.length_b   1.000
_cell.length_c   1.000
_cell.angle_alpha   90.00
_cell.angle_beta   90.00
_cell.angle_gamma   90.00
#
_symmetry.space_group_name_H-M   'P 1'
#
loop_
_entity.id
_entity.type
_entity.pdbx_description
1 polymer ?
#
loop_
_entity_poly.entity_id
_entity_poly.type
_entity_poly.pdbx_seq_one_letter_code
_entity_poly.pdbx_strand_id
1 'polypeptide(L)'
;MLLLLAGCLTTVADARADDADFLRSFQGSFAGSGTVKVTTNAPTVNVSCTFNSGATSTSLSLDGNCRGLVLVTRAISADLKSNGKGYTGVYVGSRTGPAQLNGKRSGNALSLAIRWAKEVNGDRTARLTVEKTSGNGMRLTVTDADPKTGKTVVTSRIDLKRT
;
A
#
# COMPACT_ATOMS: atom_id res chain seq x y z
N MET A 1 47.95 -16.51 -33.79
CA MET A 1 47.86 -16.80 -32.36
C MET A 1 47.77 -15.49 -31.60
N LEU A 2 46.57 -15.02 -31.25
CA LEU A 2 46.22 -14.49 -29.92
C LEU A 2 44.73 -14.09 -29.93
N LEU A 3 43.97 -14.67 -29.01
CA LEU A 3 42.56 -14.37 -28.74
C LEU A 3 42.42 -13.04 -28.01
N LEU A 4 41.36 -12.28 -28.29
CA LEU A 4 40.80 -11.32 -27.33
C LEU A 4 39.29 -11.59 -27.21
N LEU A 5 38.93 -12.33 -26.18
CA LEU A 5 37.57 -12.49 -25.70
C LEU A 5 37.09 -11.15 -25.12
N ALA A 6 36.14 -10.50 -25.80
CA ALA A 6 35.38 -9.39 -25.22
C ALA A 6 34.37 -9.96 -24.21
N GLY A 7 34.68 -9.85 -22.93
CA GLY A 7 33.80 -10.26 -21.84
C GLY A 7 32.61 -9.32 -21.71
N CYS A 8 31.40 -9.80 -22.00
CA CYS A 8 30.16 -9.15 -21.60
C CYS A 8 30.03 -9.20 -20.08
N LEU A 9 30.28 -8.07 -19.40
CA LEU A 9 29.89 -7.85 -18.02
C LEU A 9 28.37 -7.68 -17.97
N THR A 10 27.64 -8.72 -17.54
CA THR A 10 26.21 -8.61 -17.25
C THR A 10 26.04 -7.96 -15.88
N THR A 11 25.51 -6.73 -15.86
CA THR A 11 25.17 -6.00 -14.63
C THR A 11 23.91 -6.61 -14.01
N VAL A 12 24.06 -7.37 -12.92
CA VAL A 12 22.93 -7.92 -12.13
C VAL A 12 22.51 -6.97 -10.98
N ALA A 13 22.84 -5.67 -11.08
CA ALA A 13 22.67 -4.71 -9.99
C ALA A 13 21.35 -3.91 -10.00
N ASP A 14 20.57 -3.94 -11.08
CA ASP A 14 19.53 -2.93 -11.31
C ASP A 14 18.22 -3.13 -10.53
N ALA A 15 17.81 -4.38 -10.25
CA ALA A 15 16.51 -4.63 -9.63
C ALA A 15 16.41 -4.13 -8.18
N ARG A 16 17.53 -4.07 -7.46
CA ARG A 16 17.55 -3.57 -6.06
C ARG A 16 17.64 -2.04 -5.98
N ALA A 17 18.32 -1.41 -6.93
CA ALA A 17 18.41 0.04 -7.02
C ALA A 17 17.05 0.65 -7.42
N ASP A 18 16.38 0.08 -8.43
CA ASP A 18 15.06 0.50 -8.85
C ASP A 18 14.01 0.37 -7.73
N ASP A 19 14.06 -0.71 -6.95
CA ASP A 19 13.16 -0.90 -5.81
C ASP A 19 13.40 0.15 -4.71
N ALA A 20 14.67 0.49 -4.44
CA ALA A 20 15.02 1.52 -3.48
C ALA A 20 14.56 2.93 -3.92
N ASP A 21 14.73 3.27 -5.21
CA ASP A 21 14.26 4.56 -5.76
C ASP A 21 12.74 4.65 -5.72
N PHE A 22 12.05 3.57 -6.05
CA PHE A 22 10.61 3.48 -5.95
C PHE A 22 10.08 3.69 -4.53
N LEU A 23 10.66 3.03 -3.52
CA LEU A 23 10.25 3.25 -2.13
C LEU A 23 10.50 4.70 -1.70
N ARG A 24 11.67 5.24 -2.03
CA ARG A 24 12.01 6.65 -1.76
C ARG A 24 11.06 7.63 -2.44
N SER A 25 10.47 7.27 -3.57
CA SER A 25 9.47 8.11 -4.24
C SER A 25 8.21 8.35 -3.39
N PHE A 26 7.92 7.50 -2.40
CA PHE A 26 6.83 7.70 -1.45
C PHE A 26 7.20 8.58 -0.25
N GLN A 27 8.48 8.81 0.04
CA GLN A 27 8.90 9.57 1.23
C GLN A 27 8.33 10.99 1.24
N GLY A 28 7.85 11.47 2.39
CA GLY A 28 7.41 12.85 2.65
C GLY A 28 5.98 12.94 3.20
N SER A 29 5.44 14.15 3.30
CA SER A 29 4.07 14.38 3.80
C SER A 29 3.06 14.47 2.65
N PHE A 30 1.85 13.98 2.90
CA PHE A 30 0.77 13.93 1.93
C PHE A 30 -0.56 14.30 2.57
N ALA A 31 -1.44 14.90 1.79
CA ALA A 31 -2.82 15.15 2.16
C ALA A 31 -3.76 14.85 0.99
N GLY A 32 -5.01 14.55 1.30
CA GLY A 32 -6.01 14.30 0.28
C GLY A 32 -7.32 13.79 0.85
N SER A 33 -8.12 13.17 -0.01
CA SER A 33 -9.47 12.74 0.33
C SER A 33 -9.79 11.40 -0.33
N GLY A 34 -10.82 10.77 0.18
CA GLY A 34 -11.22 9.46 -0.31
C GLY A 34 -12.55 9.01 0.23
N THR A 35 -12.81 7.73 0.00
CA THR A 35 -14.02 7.05 0.42
C THR A 35 -13.69 5.76 1.15
N VAL A 36 -14.43 5.48 2.22
CA VAL A 36 -14.28 4.26 3.02
C VAL A 36 -15.65 3.62 3.26
N LYS A 37 -15.70 2.30 3.22
CA LYS A 37 -16.80 1.45 3.67
C LYS A 37 -16.31 0.55 4.80
N VAL A 38 -17.09 0.42 5.86
CA VAL A 38 -16.74 -0.47 6.98
C VAL A 38 -16.94 -1.95 6.63
N THR A 39 -17.86 -2.26 5.72
CA THR A 39 -18.11 -3.60 5.12
C THR A 39 -18.51 -3.43 3.67
N THR A 40 -18.51 -4.49 2.85
CA THR A 40 -18.85 -4.38 1.41
C THR A 40 -20.24 -3.80 1.15
N ASN A 41 -21.18 -4.03 2.06
CA ASN A 41 -22.58 -3.61 1.98
C ASN A 41 -22.88 -2.31 2.76
N ALA A 42 -21.90 -1.73 3.46
CA ALA A 42 -22.10 -0.49 4.20
C ALA A 42 -22.17 0.74 3.27
N PRO A 43 -22.84 1.82 3.70
CA PRO A 43 -22.76 3.12 3.04
C PRO A 43 -21.33 3.61 2.94
N THR A 44 -21.05 4.33 1.85
CA THR A 44 -19.75 4.96 1.63
C THR A 44 -19.63 6.23 2.47
N VAL A 45 -18.51 6.39 3.17
CA VAL A 45 -18.17 7.57 3.97
C VAL A 45 -17.04 8.33 3.30
N ASN A 46 -17.21 9.63 3.08
CA ASN A 46 -16.14 10.50 2.62
C ASN A 46 -15.18 10.81 3.78
N VAL A 47 -13.88 10.76 3.48
CA VAL A 47 -12.83 11.03 4.45
C VAL A 47 -11.82 12.03 3.89
N SER A 48 -11.27 12.86 4.76
CA SER A 48 -10.05 13.64 4.50
C SER A 48 -8.90 13.02 5.27
N CYS A 49 -7.74 12.86 4.65
CA CYS A 49 -6.62 12.16 5.24
C CYS A 49 -5.31 12.93 5.09
N THR A 50 -4.45 12.81 6.10
CA THR A 50 -3.05 13.24 6.06
C THR A 50 -2.15 12.04 6.34
N PHE A 51 -1.01 11.97 5.66
CA PHE A 51 -0.02 10.91 5.84
C PHE A 51 1.39 11.48 5.94
N ASN A 52 2.18 10.93 6.86
CA ASN A 52 3.63 11.05 6.86
C ASN A 52 4.21 9.73 6.38
N SER A 53 4.99 9.77 5.31
CA SER A 53 5.65 8.60 4.75
C SER A 53 7.15 8.67 4.98
N GLY A 54 7.69 7.64 5.65
CA GLY A 54 9.11 7.38 5.73
C GLY A 54 9.51 6.29 4.75
N ALA A 55 10.67 6.40 4.12
CA ALA A 55 11.19 5.34 3.27
C ALA A 55 12.71 5.21 3.40
N THR A 56 13.18 3.98 3.24
CA THR A 56 14.60 3.65 3.05
C THR A 56 14.76 2.84 1.76
N SER A 57 15.95 2.32 1.49
CA SER A 57 16.17 1.40 0.37
C SER A 57 15.42 0.06 0.52
N THR A 58 14.93 -0.28 1.72
CA THR A 58 14.32 -1.58 2.01
C THR A 58 13.07 -1.50 2.88
N SER A 59 12.56 -0.30 3.17
CA SER A 59 11.36 -0.14 4.00
C SER A 59 10.53 1.06 3.56
N LEU A 60 9.24 0.97 3.85
CA LEU A 60 8.26 2.04 3.67
C LEU A 60 7.34 2.04 4.88
N SER A 61 7.23 3.18 5.54
CA SER A 61 6.21 3.46 6.53
C SER A 61 5.23 4.49 5.98
N LEU A 62 3.96 4.26 6.24
CA LEU A 62 2.87 5.19 5.99
C LEU A 62 2.14 5.35 7.33
N ASP A 63 2.22 6.53 7.93
CA ASP A 63 1.48 6.88 9.14
C ASP A 63 0.44 7.93 8.76
N GLY A 64 -0.84 7.60 8.88
CA GLY A 64 -1.91 8.47 8.45
C GLY A 64 -3.04 8.60 9.44
N ASN A 65 -3.75 9.72 9.32
CA ASN A 65 -4.97 10.00 10.05
C ASN A 65 -6.05 10.40 9.06
N CYS A 66 -7.17 9.65 9.08
CA CYS A 66 -8.32 9.91 8.24
C CYS A 66 -9.51 10.35 9.09
N ARG A 67 -10.09 11.49 8.74
CA ARG A 67 -11.24 12.10 9.40
C ARG A 67 -12.48 11.96 8.52
N GLY A 68 -13.51 11.29 9.04
CA GLY A 68 -14.83 11.22 8.42
C GLY A 68 -15.74 12.37 8.83
N LEU A 69 -17.04 12.21 8.57
CA LEU A 69 -18.08 13.13 9.04
C LEU A 69 -18.04 13.26 10.57
N VAL A 70 -18.21 14.49 11.09
CA VAL A 70 -18.32 14.80 12.53
C VAL A 70 -17.10 14.33 13.35
N LEU A 71 -15.89 14.75 12.97
CA LEU A 71 -14.65 14.64 13.77
C LEU A 71 -14.17 13.23 14.16
N VAL A 72 -14.78 12.16 13.63
CA VAL A 72 -14.27 10.80 13.87
C VAL A 72 -12.97 10.62 13.09
N THR A 73 -11.86 10.69 13.80
CA THR A 73 -10.52 10.42 13.27
C THR A 73 -10.14 8.97 13.53
N ARG A 74 -9.54 8.33 12.53
CA ARG A 74 -8.95 7.01 12.65
C ARG A 74 -7.52 7.03 12.14
N ALA A 75 -6.63 6.48 12.94
CA ALA A 75 -5.28 6.16 12.49
C ALA A 75 -5.34 5.04 11.46
N ILE A 76 -4.59 5.20 10.37
CA ILE A 76 -4.35 4.21 9.34
C ILE A 76 -2.85 4.16 9.12
N SER A 77 -2.23 2.99 9.27
CA SER A 77 -0.81 2.83 9.01
C SER A 77 -0.49 1.58 8.20
N ALA A 78 0.64 1.64 7.50
CA ALA A 78 1.24 0.49 6.84
C ALA A 78 2.75 0.55 6.96
N ASP A 79 3.35 -0.46 7.59
CA ASP A 79 4.79 -0.60 7.76
C ASP A 79 5.27 -1.82 6.98
N LEU A 80 6.14 -1.58 6.01
CA LEU A 80 6.62 -2.58 5.06
C LEU A 80 8.13 -2.72 5.12
N LYS A 81 8.61 -3.95 4.97
CA LYS A 81 10.02 -4.29 4.78
C LYS A 81 10.18 -5.18 3.55
N SER A 82 11.17 -4.86 2.74
CA SER A 82 11.59 -5.71 1.63
C SER A 82 12.37 -6.90 2.18
N ASN A 83 11.99 -8.10 1.74
CA ASN A 83 12.73 -9.34 2.04
C ASN A 83 13.59 -9.80 0.84
N GLY A 84 13.74 -8.95 -0.17
CA GLY A 84 14.44 -9.24 -1.42
C GLY A 84 13.67 -10.03 -2.47
N LYS A 85 12.54 -10.64 -2.11
CA LYS A 85 11.61 -11.30 -3.05
C LYS A 85 10.26 -10.58 -3.17
N GLY A 86 10.01 -9.64 -2.27
CA GLY A 86 8.76 -8.91 -2.12
C GLY A 86 8.76 -8.15 -0.79
N TYR A 87 7.56 -7.90 -0.29
CA TYR A 87 7.30 -7.07 0.87
C TYR A 87 6.48 -7.84 1.90
N THR A 88 6.86 -7.68 3.17
CA THR A 88 6.05 -8.09 4.31
C THR A 88 5.86 -6.93 5.26
N GLY A 89 4.81 -6.98 6.07
CA GLY A 89 4.54 -5.86 6.95
C GLY A 89 3.29 -5.99 7.80
N VAL A 90 2.92 -4.85 8.38
CA VAL A 90 1.74 -4.71 9.23
C VAL A 90 0.88 -3.57 8.72
N TYR A 91 -0.42 -3.78 8.70
CA TYR A 91 -1.44 -2.78 8.40
C TYR A 91 -2.31 -2.53 9.62
N VAL A 92 -2.57 -1.26 9.91
CA VAL A 92 -3.57 -0.83 10.89
C VAL A 92 -4.58 0.05 10.17
N GLY A 93 -5.87 -0.21 10.36
CA GLY A 93 -6.93 0.58 9.73
C GLY A 93 -8.32 -0.04 9.83
N SER A 94 -8.40 -1.36 10.08
CA SER A 94 -9.64 -2.02 10.48
C SER A 94 -9.87 -1.91 11.99
N ARG A 95 -11.09 -2.19 12.44
CA ARG A 95 -11.40 -2.39 13.88
C ARG A 95 -10.94 -3.75 14.41
N THR A 96 -10.35 -4.60 13.57
CA THR A 96 -10.00 -5.98 13.93
C THR A 96 -8.63 -6.12 14.57
N GLY A 97 -7.84 -5.03 14.61
CA GLY A 97 -6.46 -5.02 15.10
C GLY A 97 -5.43 -5.09 13.96
N PRO A 98 -4.13 -5.12 14.29
CA PRO A 98 -3.07 -5.18 13.29
C PRO A 98 -3.22 -6.39 12.36
N ALA A 99 -3.14 -6.15 11.05
CA ALA A 99 -3.25 -7.15 10.00
C ALA A 99 -1.88 -7.38 9.34
N GLN A 100 -1.63 -8.60 8.86
CA GLN A 100 -0.38 -8.91 8.18
C GLN A 100 -0.47 -8.50 6.72
N LEU A 101 0.62 -7.97 6.18
CA LEU A 101 0.79 -7.66 4.77
C LEU A 101 1.82 -8.61 4.14
N ASN A 102 1.51 -9.11 2.95
CA ASN A 102 2.47 -9.81 2.11
C ASN A 102 2.19 -9.51 0.63
N GLY A 103 3.21 -9.16 -0.14
CA GLY A 103 3.03 -8.99 -1.56
C GLY A 103 4.27 -8.55 -2.29
N LYS A 104 4.07 -7.95 -3.46
CA LYS A 104 5.15 -7.56 -4.37
C LYS A 104 4.82 -6.25 -5.05
N ARG A 105 5.86 -5.62 -5.57
CA ARG A 105 5.73 -4.52 -6.50
C ARG A 105 5.36 -5.03 -7.89
N SER A 106 4.50 -4.29 -8.58
CA SER A 106 4.24 -4.41 -10.01
C SER A 106 4.16 -3.00 -10.59
N GLY A 107 5.14 -2.63 -11.42
CA GLY A 107 5.24 -1.28 -11.97
C GLY A 107 5.34 -0.19 -10.89
N ASN A 108 4.37 0.72 -10.87
CA ASN A 108 4.28 1.85 -9.94
C ASN A 108 3.46 1.54 -8.67
N ALA A 109 3.10 0.28 -8.42
CA ALA A 109 2.27 -0.10 -7.29
C ALA A 109 2.83 -1.27 -6.48
N LEU A 110 2.63 -1.23 -5.17
CA LEU A 110 2.70 -2.39 -4.28
C LEU A 110 1.33 -3.04 -4.20
N SER A 111 1.23 -4.33 -4.50
CA SER A 111 0.02 -5.13 -4.34
C SER A 111 0.21 -6.10 -3.18
N LEU A 112 -0.52 -5.88 -2.09
CA LEU A 112 -0.28 -6.50 -0.80
C LEU A 112 -1.55 -7.22 -0.35
N ALA A 113 -1.47 -8.54 -0.19
CA ALA A 113 -2.51 -9.29 0.49
C ALA A 113 -2.56 -8.86 1.96
N ILE A 114 -3.76 -8.56 2.45
CA ILE A 114 -4.04 -8.31 3.85
C ILE A 114 -4.55 -9.62 4.46
N ARG A 115 -4.00 -10.03 5.60
CA ARG A 115 -4.57 -11.05 6.46
C ARG A 115 -5.07 -10.43 7.76
N TRP A 116 -6.39 -10.31 7.89
CA TRP A 116 -7.03 -9.72 9.07
C TRP A 116 -6.83 -10.57 10.33
N ALA A 117 -6.70 -9.90 11.49
CA ALA A 117 -6.62 -10.59 12.78
C ALA A 117 -7.94 -11.28 13.17
N LYS A 118 -9.07 -10.71 12.76
CA LYS A 118 -10.43 -11.26 12.90
C LYS A 118 -11.16 -11.18 11.56
N GLU A 119 -12.24 -11.92 11.43
CA GLU A 119 -13.04 -11.91 10.21
C GLU A 119 -13.60 -10.52 9.90
N VAL A 120 -13.59 -10.19 8.61
CA VAL A 120 -14.15 -9.01 8.00
C VAL A 120 -14.83 -9.50 6.72
N ASN A 121 -16.07 -9.11 6.47
CA ASN A 121 -16.81 -9.53 5.26
C ASN A 121 -16.85 -11.06 5.05
N GLY A 122 -16.86 -11.85 6.13
CA GLY A 122 -17.00 -13.32 6.07
C GLY A 122 -15.68 -14.09 5.87
N ASP A 123 -14.54 -13.42 5.73
CA ASP A 123 -13.24 -14.06 5.69
C ASP A 123 -12.14 -13.21 6.36
N ARG A 124 -10.87 -13.55 6.16
CA ARG A 124 -9.72 -12.81 6.72
C ARG A 124 -8.82 -12.22 5.63
N THR A 125 -9.32 -12.05 4.43
CA THR A 125 -8.52 -11.70 3.25
C THR A 125 -9.01 -10.41 2.60
N ALA A 126 -8.08 -9.53 2.31
CA ALA A 126 -8.32 -8.37 1.47
C ALA A 126 -7.04 -8.04 0.70
N ARG A 127 -7.05 -6.96 -0.08
CA ARG A 127 -5.85 -6.48 -0.76
C ARG A 127 -5.71 -4.98 -0.61
N LEU A 128 -4.54 -4.55 -0.18
CA LEU A 128 -4.08 -3.17 -0.20
C LEU A 128 -3.21 -2.96 -1.44
N THR A 129 -3.54 -1.95 -2.22
CA THR A 129 -2.70 -1.42 -3.29
C THR A 129 -2.18 -0.05 -2.89
N VAL A 130 -0.87 0.12 -2.89
CA VAL A 130 -0.18 1.40 -2.66
C VAL A 130 0.48 1.82 -3.97
N GLU A 131 0.00 2.88 -4.60
CA GLU A 131 0.37 3.25 -5.96
C GLU A 131 0.92 4.67 -6.02
N LYS A 132 2.03 4.87 -6.75
CA LYS A 132 2.43 6.21 -7.21
C LYS A 132 1.58 6.62 -8.38
N THR A 133 0.78 7.67 -8.23
CA THR A 133 0.04 8.26 -9.35
C THR A 133 0.91 9.30 -10.06
N SER A 134 0.42 9.86 -11.18
CA SER A 134 1.13 10.94 -11.87
C SER A 134 1.43 12.13 -10.95
N GLY A 135 2.56 12.81 -11.22
CA GLY A 135 3.09 13.86 -10.36
C GLY A 135 3.57 13.34 -8.99
N ASN A 136 3.48 14.19 -7.96
CA ASN A 136 3.85 13.84 -6.58
C ASN A 136 2.71 13.15 -5.82
N GLY A 137 1.88 12.36 -6.50
CA GLY A 137 0.71 11.72 -5.92
C GLY A 137 0.95 10.31 -5.38
N MET A 138 0.01 9.87 -4.55
CA MET A 138 -0.09 8.50 -4.04
C MET A 138 -1.56 8.11 -3.95
N ARG A 139 -1.88 6.85 -4.24
CA ARG A 139 -3.21 6.28 -4.05
C ARG A 139 -3.14 5.02 -3.20
N LEU A 140 -4.00 4.96 -2.19
CA LEU A 140 -4.24 3.77 -1.37
C LEU A 140 -5.59 3.19 -1.74
N THR A 141 -5.65 1.92 -2.13
CA THR A 141 -6.90 1.23 -2.45
C THR A 141 -6.98 -0.07 -1.66
N VAL A 142 -8.09 -0.30 -0.95
CA VAL A 142 -8.40 -1.59 -0.33
C VAL A 142 -9.57 -2.21 -1.07
N THR A 143 -9.39 -3.46 -1.49
CA THR A 143 -10.45 -4.28 -2.07
C THR A 143 -10.71 -5.50 -1.21
N ASP A 144 -11.98 -5.88 -1.11
CA ASP A 144 -12.48 -7.00 -0.32
C ASP A 144 -13.51 -7.80 -1.13
N ALA A 145 -13.76 -9.06 -0.78
CA ALA A 145 -14.79 -9.88 -1.42
C ALA A 145 -16.14 -9.65 -0.72
N ASP A 146 -17.19 -9.44 -1.50
CA ASP A 146 -18.54 -9.42 -0.94
C ASP A 146 -18.96 -10.84 -0.53
N PRO A 147 -19.34 -11.10 0.74
CA PRO A 147 -19.61 -12.46 1.22
C PRO A 147 -20.82 -13.13 0.57
N LYS A 148 -21.73 -12.35 -0.01
CA LYS A 148 -22.95 -12.89 -0.63
C LYS A 148 -22.73 -13.24 -2.10
N THR A 149 -21.91 -12.45 -2.78
CA THR A 149 -21.76 -12.52 -4.25
C THR A 149 -20.38 -12.97 -4.72
N GLY A 150 -19.38 -12.98 -3.84
CA GLY A 150 -17.97 -13.24 -4.17
C GLY A 150 -17.31 -12.15 -5.01
N LYS A 151 -18.03 -11.06 -5.34
CA LYS A 151 -17.51 -9.98 -6.17
C LYS A 151 -16.51 -9.13 -5.40
N THR A 152 -15.43 -8.74 -6.05
CA THR A 152 -14.47 -7.77 -5.51
C THR A 152 -15.10 -6.39 -5.40
N VAL A 153 -15.07 -5.80 -4.21
CA VAL A 153 -15.59 -4.47 -3.89
C VAL A 153 -14.44 -3.60 -3.38
N VAL A 154 -14.34 -2.37 -3.89
CA VAL A 154 -13.46 -1.34 -3.31
C VAL A 154 -14.09 -0.86 -2.00
N THR A 155 -13.45 -1.19 -0.89
CA THR A 155 -13.88 -0.78 0.46
C THR A 155 -13.16 0.46 0.94
N SER A 156 -11.99 0.78 0.37
CA SER A 156 -11.32 2.05 0.61
C SER A 156 -10.62 2.52 -0.65
N ARG A 157 -10.68 3.82 -0.91
CA ARG A 157 -9.84 4.48 -1.89
C ARG A 157 -9.52 5.88 -1.41
N ILE A 158 -8.24 6.19 -1.28
CA ILE A 158 -7.75 7.50 -0.83
C ILE A 158 -6.73 7.99 -1.85
N ASP A 159 -7.02 9.12 -2.46
CA ASP A 159 -6.14 9.79 -3.42
C ASP A 159 -5.45 10.96 -2.69
N LEU A 160 -4.12 10.95 -2.69
CA LEU A 160 -3.26 11.83 -1.91
C LEU A 160 -2.29 12.58 -2.80
N LYS A 161 -1.94 13.80 -2.41
CA LYS A 161 -0.89 14.61 -3.02
C LYS A 161 0.12 15.02 -1.96
N ARG A 162 1.39 15.07 -2.36
CA ARG A 162 2.46 15.60 -1.52
C ARG A 162 2.18 17.06 -1.14
N THR A 163 2.45 17.41 0.11
CA THR A 163 2.32 18.76 0.68
C THR A 163 3.66 19.35 1.06
#